data_AF-A0ABC9XSN5-F1
#
_entry.id   AF-A0ABC9XSN5-F1
#
_cell.length_a   1.000
_cell.length_b   1.000
_cell.length_c   1.000
_cell.angle_alpha   90.00
_cell.angle_beta   90.00
_cell.angle_gamma   90.00
#
_symmetry.space_group_name_H-M   'P 1'
#
loop_
_entity.id
_entity.type
_entity.pdbx_description
1 polymer ?
#
loop_
_entity_poly.entity_id
_entity_poly.type
_entity_poly.pdbx_seq_one_letter_code
_entity_poly.pdbx_strand_id
1 'polypeptide(L)'
;MAGLGRLWPRALGGRLLLFQQAAAHPFQLRAASVLSGSLELPLRSHLSFKPAAVCPGVVSSWNHQQIRTKARGNEYQPNNRKRKRTHGWIKRISTPAGIEVILRRMLKGRKSLTH
;
A
#
# COMPACT_ATOMS: atom_id res chain seq x y z
N MET A 1 -35.64 -58.54 -1.79
CA MET A 1 -35.03 -57.28 -2.24
C MET A 1 -34.20 -56.71 -1.10
N ALA A 2 -32.93 -56.39 -1.40
CA ALA A 2 -31.94 -55.76 -0.52
C ALA A 2 -32.41 -54.37 -0.01
N GLY A 3 -31.90 -53.77 1.05
CA GLY A 3 -30.79 -54.09 1.96
C GLY A 3 -30.77 -53.05 3.08
N LEU A 4 -30.41 -53.48 4.29
CA LEU A 4 -30.32 -52.69 5.51
C LEU A 4 -29.10 -51.77 5.51
N GLY A 5 -29.26 -50.58 6.11
CA GLY A 5 -28.26 -49.95 6.97
C GLY A 5 -27.13 -49.16 6.31
N ARG A 6 -27.11 -47.84 6.53
CA ARG A 6 -25.87 -47.08 6.64
C ARG A 6 -25.87 -46.27 7.93
N LEU A 7 -25.34 -46.91 8.97
CA LEU A 7 -24.83 -46.26 10.19
C LEU A 7 -23.64 -45.38 9.79
N TRP A 8 -23.66 -44.12 10.17
CA TRP A 8 -22.48 -43.25 10.09
C TRP A 8 -21.63 -43.43 11.36
N PRO A 9 -20.37 -43.90 11.29
CA PRO A 9 -19.53 -43.94 12.46
C PRO A 9 -19.02 -42.54 12.79
N ARG A 10 -19.44 -42.08 13.97
CA ARG A 10 -18.95 -40.90 14.67
C ARG A 10 -17.57 -41.25 15.26
N ALA A 11 -16.49 -40.82 14.60
CA ALA A 11 -15.15 -40.92 15.16
C ALA A 11 -14.94 -39.80 16.19
N LEU A 12 -14.90 -40.20 17.47
CA LEU A 12 -14.36 -39.42 18.58
C LEU A 12 -12.96 -39.98 18.90
N GLY A 13 -11.95 -39.12 18.90
CA GLY A 13 -10.57 -39.45 19.25
C GLY A 13 -9.60 -38.59 18.43
N GLY A 14 -8.63 -37.86 18.95
CA GLY A 14 -8.12 -37.78 20.31
C GLY A 14 -7.40 -36.45 20.54
N ARG A 15 -6.76 -36.40 21.69
CA ARG A 15 -6.49 -35.23 22.52
C ARG A 15 -5.00 -34.85 22.44
N LEU A 16 -4.73 -33.54 22.51
CA LEU A 16 -3.55 -32.84 23.09
C LEU A 16 -2.15 -33.44 22.90
N LEU A 17 -1.24 -32.69 22.24
CA LEU A 17 0.13 -32.32 22.68
C LEU A 17 0.53 -31.09 21.82
N LEU A 18 0.58 -29.86 22.34
CA LEU A 18 1.61 -29.25 23.18
C LEU A 18 2.96 -29.03 22.45
N PHE A 19 3.39 -27.76 22.47
CA PHE A 19 4.70 -27.19 22.13
C PHE A 19 5.13 -27.17 20.65
N GLN A 20 5.15 -25.96 20.07
CA GLN A 20 6.42 -25.26 19.93
C GLN A 20 6.22 -23.76 19.67
N GLN A 21 6.71 -22.95 20.61
CA GLN A 21 7.01 -21.54 20.39
C GLN A 21 8.26 -21.48 19.50
N ALA A 22 8.12 -20.91 18.31
CA ALA A 22 9.27 -20.54 17.49
C ALA A 22 9.75 -19.16 17.94
N ALA A 23 11.03 -19.13 18.30
CA ALA A 23 11.75 -18.04 18.93
C ALA A 23 11.71 -16.72 18.16
N ALA A 24 11.78 -15.64 18.92
CA ALA A 24 12.00 -14.27 18.47
C ALA A 24 13.19 -14.17 17.50
N HIS A 25 12.97 -13.53 16.36
CA HIS A 25 14.04 -13.15 15.44
C HIS A 25 14.65 -11.82 15.93
N PRO A 26 15.95 -11.77 16.31
CA PRO A 26 16.60 -10.51 16.61
C PRO A 26 16.81 -9.73 15.32
N PHE A 27 16.24 -8.53 15.34
CA PHE A 27 16.47 -7.39 14.46
C PHE A 27 17.97 -7.14 14.25
N GLN A 28 18.47 -7.46 13.05
CA GLN A 28 19.86 -7.21 12.65
C GLN A 28 19.99 -5.77 12.15
N LEU A 29 20.59 -4.91 12.97
CA LEU A 29 21.03 -3.57 12.56
C LEU A 29 22.25 -3.72 11.64
N ARG A 30 22.09 -3.35 10.38
CA ARG A 30 23.19 -3.32 9.41
C ARG A 30 24.01 -2.06 9.65
N ALA A 31 25.13 -2.22 10.36
CA ALA A 31 26.19 -1.23 10.42
C ALA A 31 26.83 -1.11 9.02
N ALA A 32 26.62 0.01 8.34
CA ALA A 32 27.40 0.37 7.17
C ALA A 32 28.68 1.06 7.65
N SER A 33 29.80 0.35 7.51
CA SER A 33 31.15 0.79 7.80
C SER A 33 31.53 2.00 6.96
N VAL A 34 32.08 2.99 7.66
CA VAL A 34 32.83 4.11 7.11
C VAL A 34 34.07 3.54 6.42
N LEU A 35 34.09 3.55 5.09
CA LEU A 35 35.33 3.35 4.34
C LEU A 35 35.93 4.71 4.03
N SER A 36 37.00 4.98 4.78
CA SER A 36 38.08 5.91 4.50
C SER A 36 38.43 5.87 3.01
N GLY A 37 38.14 6.97 2.30
CA GLY A 37 38.64 7.23 0.95
C GLY A 37 39.77 8.24 1.07
N SER A 38 40.97 7.75 0.80
CA SER A 38 42.25 8.44 0.89
C SER A 38 42.29 9.80 0.19
N LEU A 39 43.06 10.70 0.80
CA LEU A 39 43.68 11.88 0.17
C LEU A 39 44.11 11.57 -1.25
N GLU A 40 43.60 12.32 -2.23
CA GLU A 40 44.37 12.78 -3.39
C GLU A 40 43.64 13.97 -4.04
N LEU A 41 44.20 15.17 -3.84
CA LEU A 41 44.19 16.32 -4.75
C LEU A 41 45.67 16.74 -4.83
N PRO A 42 46.20 17.36 -5.91
CA PRO A 42 45.49 18.11 -6.94
C PRO A 42 46.11 18.04 -8.36
N LEU A 43 45.30 18.05 -9.43
CA LEU A 43 45.68 18.82 -10.63
C LEU A 43 44.44 19.10 -11.48
N ARG A 44 43.67 20.10 -11.06
CA ARG A 44 42.67 20.71 -11.93
C ARG A 44 43.10 22.13 -12.23
N SER A 45 43.49 22.33 -13.47
CA SER A 45 43.69 23.60 -14.14
C SER A 45 42.62 24.61 -13.69
N HIS A 46 43.10 25.67 -13.07
CA HIS A 46 42.41 26.93 -12.82
C HIS A 46 42.06 27.55 -14.17
N LEU A 47 40.96 27.10 -14.78
CA LEU A 47 40.21 27.93 -15.71
C LEU A 47 39.49 28.96 -14.83
N SER A 48 40.05 30.17 -14.77
CA SER A 48 39.37 31.34 -14.23
C SER A 48 38.07 31.54 -14.98
N PHE A 49 36.97 31.00 -14.45
CA PHE A 49 35.64 31.49 -14.77
C PHE A 49 35.56 32.93 -14.25
N LYS A 50 35.84 33.88 -15.14
CA LYS A 50 35.49 35.29 -14.93
C LYS A 50 33.97 35.38 -15.10
N PRO A 51 33.16 35.73 -14.08
CA PRO A 51 31.78 36.15 -14.33
C PRO A 51 31.82 37.59 -14.84
N ALA A 52 32.26 37.77 -16.10
CA ALA A 52 32.08 39.02 -16.81
C ALA A 52 30.73 38.98 -17.50
N ALA A 53 29.67 39.33 -16.76
CA ALA A 53 28.46 39.98 -17.25
C ALA A 53 27.40 39.94 -16.15
N VAL A 54 27.31 41.02 -15.37
CA VAL A 54 26.01 41.41 -14.80
C VAL A 54 25.17 41.87 -15.99
N CYS A 55 24.46 40.94 -16.62
CA CYS A 55 23.39 41.30 -17.54
C CYS A 55 22.26 41.90 -16.67
N PRO A 56 21.84 43.16 -16.88
CA PRO A 56 20.66 43.68 -16.21
C PRO A 56 19.48 42.78 -16.59
N GLY A 57 18.92 42.11 -15.58
CA GLY A 57 18.01 41.00 -15.73
C GLY A 57 16.78 41.35 -16.55
N VAL A 58 16.59 40.64 -17.66
CA VAL A 58 15.25 40.35 -18.14
C VAL A 58 14.63 39.44 -17.09
N VAL A 59 13.89 40.03 -16.15
CA VAL A 59 13.02 39.27 -15.25
C VAL A 59 11.92 38.71 -16.15
N SER A 60 12.14 37.51 -16.67
CA SER A 60 11.14 36.81 -17.48
C SER A 60 9.85 36.71 -16.67
N SER A 61 8.82 37.46 -17.09
CA SER A 61 7.47 37.53 -16.50
C SER A 61 6.66 36.23 -16.68
N TRP A 62 7.33 35.13 -17.02
CA TRP A 62 6.78 33.81 -17.30
C TRP A 62 7.27 32.74 -16.31
N ASN A 63 7.81 33.15 -15.15
CA ASN A 63 8.05 32.22 -14.04
C ASN A 63 6.75 32.00 -13.25
N HIS A 64 5.75 31.40 -13.88
CA HIS A 64 4.65 30.78 -13.14
C HIS A 64 5.16 29.51 -12.48
N GLN A 65 5.83 29.66 -11.34
CA GLN A 65 6.26 28.51 -10.54
C GLN A 65 5.00 27.78 -10.07
N GLN A 66 4.81 26.54 -10.54
CA GLN A 66 3.65 25.73 -10.17
C GLN A 66 3.64 25.53 -8.65
N ILE A 67 2.62 26.07 -7.98
CA ILE A 67 2.42 25.88 -6.55
C ILE A 67 1.97 24.42 -6.32
N ARG A 68 2.92 23.55 -5.96
CA ARG A 68 2.60 22.18 -5.56
C ARG A 68 2.11 22.17 -4.11
N THR A 69 0.83 21.93 -3.90
CA THR A 69 0.27 21.76 -2.56
C THR A 69 0.78 20.49 -1.89
N LYS A 70 0.85 20.50 -0.55
CA LYS A 70 1.22 19.31 0.23
C LYS A 70 0.10 18.28 0.15
N ALA A 71 0.45 17.01 -0.09
CA ALA A 71 -0.49 15.90 0.04
C ALA A 71 -0.99 15.81 1.49
N ARG A 72 -2.31 15.62 1.69
CA ARG A 72 -2.95 15.62 3.01
C ARG A 72 -2.87 14.27 3.70
N GLY A 73 -2.90 13.17 2.95
CA GLY A 73 -2.48 11.82 3.37
C GLY A 73 -3.34 11.17 4.47
N ASN A 74 -4.44 11.80 4.87
CA ASN A 74 -5.30 11.38 5.97
C ASN A 74 -6.74 11.05 5.50
N GLU A 75 -6.93 10.80 4.21
CA GLU A 75 -8.24 10.64 3.57
C GLU A 75 -8.98 9.39 4.07
N TYR A 76 -8.25 8.31 4.32
CA TYR A 76 -8.80 7.08 4.84
C TYR A 76 -8.53 6.95 6.35
N GLN A 77 -9.60 7.07 7.13
CA GLN A 77 -9.61 6.67 8.53
C GLN A 77 -10.53 5.45 8.70
N PRO A 78 -10.01 4.30 9.15
CA PRO A 78 -10.75 3.04 9.15
C PRO A 78 -11.90 3.08 10.17
N ASN A 79 -13.13 2.99 9.68
CA ASN A 79 -14.32 2.84 10.51
C ASN A 79 -15.30 1.85 9.86
N ASN A 80 -15.51 0.70 10.52
CA ASN A 80 -16.34 -0.38 10.00
C ASN A 80 -17.82 0.02 9.87
N ARG A 81 -18.35 0.78 10.83
CA ARG A 81 -19.75 1.26 10.80
C ARG A 81 -19.99 2.17 9.60
N LYS A 82 -19.07 3.11 9.35
CA LYS A 82 -19.11 3.98 8.17
C LYS A 82 -19.04 3.16 6.88
N ARG A 83 -18.04 2.27 6.77
CA ARG A 83 -17.80 1.42 5.59
C ARG A 83 -19.02 0.59 5.19
N LYS A 84 -19.69 -0.08 6.16
CA LYS A 84 -20.86 -0.92 5.87
C LYS A 84 -22.11 -0.10 5.54
N ARG A 85 -22.29 1.09 6.14
CA ARG A 85 -23.38 2.01 5.77
C ARG A 85 -23.22 2.61 4.38
N THR A 86 -22.01 2.98 3.98
CA THR A 86 -21.76 3.66 2.70
C THR A 86 -21.57 2.69 1.52
N HIS A 87 -20.94 1.54 1.75
CA HIS A 87 -20.51 0.64 0.68
C HIS A 87 -20.97 -0.83 0.85
N GLY A 88 -21.80 -1.12 1.85
CA GLY A 88 -22.34 -2.45 2.09
C GLY A 88 -23.45 -2.84 1.10
N TRP A 89 -23.83 -4.11 1.16
CA TRP A 89 -24.86 -4.73 0.32
C TRP A 89 -26.20 -3.99 0.36
N ILE A 90 -26.71 -3.73 1.56
CA ILE A 90 -28.02 -3.06 1.78
C ILE A 90 -28.08 -1.72 1.06
N LYS A 91 -26.99 -0.93 1.11
CA LYS A 91 -26.94 0.38 0.47
C LYS A 91 -26.91 0.29 -1.06
N ARG A 92 -26.40 -0.82 -1.63
CA ARG A 92 -26.37 -1.03 -3.08
C ARG A 92 -27.73 -1.47 -3.60
N ILE A 93 -28.40 -2.40 -2.91
CA ILE A 93 -29.72 -2.89 -3.35
C ILE A 93 -30.83 -1.85 -3.14
N SER A 94 -30.64 -0.86 -2.25
CA SER A 94 -31.66 0.16 -1.98
C SER A 94 -31.89 1.15 -3.13
N THR A 95 -31.05 1.16 -4.16
CA THR A 95 -31.13 2.11 -5.29
C THR A 95 -30.95 1.37 -6.61
N PRO A 96 -31.66 1.74 -7.69
CA PRO A 96 -31.52 1.09 -9.00
C PRO A 96 -30.08 1.16 -9.53
N ALA A 97 -29.45 2.34 -9.46
CA ALA A 97 -28.04 2.52 -9.85
C ALA A 97 -27.07 1.63 -9.05
N GLY A 98 -27.37 1.37 -7.77
CA GLY A 98 -26.58 0.48 -6.93
C GLY A 98 -26.72 -0.99 -7.33
N ILE A 99 -27.92 -1.41 -7.77
CA ILE A 99 -28.16 -2.75 -8.34
C ILE A 99 -27.36 -2.92 -9.64
N GLU A 100 -27.37 -1.93 -10.53
CA GLU A 100 -26.57 -1.96 -11.77
C GLU A 100 -25.06 -2.09 -11.50
N VAL A 101 -24.55 -1.47 -10.43
CA VAL A 101 -23.16 -1.66 -9.99
C VAL A 101 -22.91 -3.11 -9.61
N ILE A 102 -23.82 -3.75 -8.88
CA ILE A 102 -23.69 -5.17 -8.52
C ILE A 102 -23.69 -6.03 -9.78
N LEU A 103 -24.63 -5.82 -10.70
CA LEU A 103 -24.73 -6.58 -11.95
C LEU A 103 -23.43 -6.46 -12.77
N ARG A 104 -22.90 -5.25 -12.95
CA ARG A 104 -21.60 -5.05 -13.63
C ARG A 104 -20.45 -5.76 -12.94
N ARG A 105 -20.45 -5.84 -11.60
CA ARG A 105 -19.41 -6.57 -10.85
C ARG A 105 -19.56 -8.09 -10.99
N MET A 106 -20.79 -8.60 -11.06
CA MET A 106 -21.08 -10.02 -11.32
C MET A 106 -20.63 -10.40 -12.73
N LEU A 107 -21.00 -9.61 -13.74
CA LEU A 107 -20.59 -9.83 -15.14
C LEU A 107 -19.06 -9.81 -15.29
N LYS A 108 -18.36 -8.96 -14.53
CA LYS A 108 -16.90 -8.93 -14.50
C LYS A 108 -16.28 -10.09 -13.70
N GLY A 109 -17.05 -10.86 -12.94
CA GLY A 109 -16.56 -11.96 -12.12
C GLY A 109 -15.74 -11.51 -10.91
N ARG A 110 -16.10 -10.38 -10.26
CA ARG A 110 -15.39 -9.95 -9.03
C ARG A 110 -15.68 -10.90 -7.88
N LYS A 111 -14.63 -11.39 -7.20
CA LYS A 111 -14.74 -12.25 -6.00
C LYS A 111 -15.60 -11.63 -4.88
N SER A 112 -15.54 -10.30 -4.72
CA SER A 112 -16.38 -9.55 -3.79
C SER A 112 -17.23 -8.51 -4.52
N LEU A 113 -18.53 -8.55 -4.29
CA LEU A 113 -19.48 -7.62 -4.90
C LEU A 113 -19.62 -6.33 -4.09
N THR A 114 -19.62 -6.42 -2.76
CA THR A 114 -19.71 -5.28 -1.84
C THR A 114 -18.80 -5.48 -0.63
N HIS A 115 -18.70 -4.46 0.21
CA HIS A 115 -18.00 -4.54 1.50
C HIS A 115 -18.81 -5.26 2.57
#